data_AF-A0A821RV29-F1
#
_entry.id   AF-A0A821RV29-F1
#
_cell.length_a   1.000
_cell.length_b   1.000
_cell.length_c   1.000
_cell.angle_alpha   90.00
_cell.angle_beta   90.00
_cell.angle_gamma   90.00
#
_symmetry.space_group_name_H-M   'P 1'
#
loop_
_entity.id
_entity.type
_entity.pdbx_description
1 polymer ?
#
loop_
_entity_poly.entity_id
_entity_poly.type
_entity_poly.pdbx_seq_one_letter_code
_entity_poly.pdbx_strand_id
1 'polypeptide(L)'
;HTIVIPPSAAIPTFNGNISENPRQFLIRVKEYAETINHWNDQTLLNGISQFLRDTALEWYCQLRTSNRRPQAWTEFIGIFLNQFNSPMRRARQEQQWKNCKQEENETINEFIVRLRALWQEQKPNETEDDLIRHLM
;
A
#
# COMPACT_ATOMS: atom_id res chain seq x y z
N HIS A 1 -24.65 20.99 -23.29
CA HIS A 1 -23.31 20.57 -22.83
C HIS A 1 -23.45 19.88 -21.50
N THR A 2 -23.47 18.55 -21.50
CA THR A 2 -23.57 17.76 -20.27
C THR A 2 -22.17 17.62 -19.70
N ILE A 3 -21.91 18.29 -18.57
CA ILE A 3 -20.66 18.11 -17.83
C ILE A 3 -20.74 16.74 -17.18
N VAL A 4 -19.99 15.78 -17.71
CA VAL A 4 -19.76 14.50 -17.05
C VAL A 4 -18.79 14.79 -15.90
N ILE A 5 -19.33 14.96 -14.70
CA ILE A 5 -18.53 15.00 -13.48
C ILE A 5 -18.00 13.57 -13.29
N PRO A 6 -16.68 13.32 -13.37
CA PRO A 6 -16.16 11.99 -13.12
C PRO A 6 -16.54 11.58 -11.69
N PRO A 7 -16.84 10.29 -11.44
CA PRO A 7 -17.17 9.83 -10.09
C PRO A 7 -16.03 10.26 -9.16
N SER A 8 -16.39 10.97 -8.09
CA SER A 8 -15.45 11.40 -7.05
C SER A 8 -14.59 10.21 -6.67
N ALA A 9 -13.32 10.20 -7.09
CA ALA A 9 -12.38 9.17 -6.68
C ALA A 9 -12.37 9.23 -5.15
N ALA A 10 -12.83 8.15 -4.51
CA ALA A 10 -12.92 8.12 -3.05
C ALA A 10 -11.54 8.44 -2.48
N ILE A 11 -11.48 9.41 -1.57
CA ILE A 11 -10.22 9.86 -0.97
C ILE A 11 -9.54 8.64 -0.34
N PRO A 12 -8.32 8.28 -0.75
CA PRO A 12 -7.64 7.12 -0.19
C PRO A 12 -7.34 7.40 1.28
N THR A 13 -7.71 6.48 2.16
CA THR A 13 -7.43 6.58 3.59
C THR A 13 -6.69 5.34 4.07
N PHE A 14 -5.92 5.51 5.14
CA PHE A 14 -5.18 4.42 5.78
C PHE A 14 -5.25 4.55 7.31
N ASN A 15 -5.77 3.52 7.96
CA ASN A 15 -5.99 3.49 9.40
C ASN A 15 -4.80 2.89 10.14
N GLY A 16 -3.97 2.09 9.46
CA GLY A 16 -2.82 1.39 10.06
C GLY A 16 -3.18 0.02 10.63
N ASN A 17 -4.28 -0.57 10.18
CA ASN A 17 -4.68 -1.91 10.60
C ASN A 17 -3.96 -3.01 9.79
N ILE A 18 -3.98 -4.24 10.31
CA ILE A 18 -3.27 -5.38 9.69
C ILE A 18 -3.91 -5.88 8.38
N SER A 19 -5.16 -5.50 8.10
CA SER A 19 -5.87 -5.87 6.87
C SER A 19 -5.57 -4.93 5.70
N GLU A 20 -5.17 -3.69 5.96
CA GLU A 20 -4.87 -2.70 4.92
C GLU A 20 -3.51 -2.96 4.28
N ASN A 21 -3.37 -2.78 2.96
CA ASN A 21 -2.08 -2.90 2.28
C ASN A 21 -1.37 -1.54 2.18
N PRO A 22 -0.22 -1.34 2.88
CA PRO A 22 0.46 -0.05 2.91
C PRO A 22 1.08 0.33 1.56
N ARG A 23 1.50 -0.64 0.74
CA ARG A 23 2.00 -0.36 -0.62
C ARG A 23 0.88 0.12 -1.53
N GLN A 24 -0.25 -0.57 -1.50
CA GLN A 24 -1.42 -0.18 -2.29
C GLN A 24 -1.94 1.19 -1.89
N PHE A 25 -1.94 1.51 -0.59
CA PHE A 25 -2.25 2.85 -0.11
C PHE A 25 -1.29 3.91 -0.68
N LEU A 26 0.02 3.68 -0.62
CA LEU A 26 1.02 4.63 -1.14
C LEU A 26 0.87 4.88 -2.65
N ILE A 27 0.50 3.86 -3.43
CA ILE A 27 0.20 4.01 -4.86
C ILE A 27 -1.05 4.88 -5.04
N ARG A 28 -2.16 4.52 -4.38
CA ARG A 28 -3.44 5.24 -4.52
C ARG A 28 -3.36 6.69 -4.05
N VAL A 29 -2.65 6.96 -2.95
CA VAL A 29 -2.51 8.34 -2.45
C VAL A 29 -1.64 9.19 -3.37
N LYS A 30 -0.61 8.60 -3.98
CA LYS A 30 0.22 9.26 -4.99
C LYS A 30 -0.61 9.63 -6.21
N GLU A 31 -1.32 8.64 -6.78
CA GLU A 31 -2.21 8.84 -7.93
C GLU A 31 -3.28 9.89 -7.64
N TYR A 32 -3.96 9.81 -6.49
CA TYR A 32 -4.97 10.79 -6.09
C TYR A 32 -4.38 12.20 -5.96
N ALA A 33 -3.23 12.34 -5.30
CA ALA A 33 -2.58 13.62 -5.09
C ALA A 33 -2.14 14.28 -6.41
N GLU A 34 -1.61 13.50 -7.35
CA GLU A 34 -1.17 14.00 -8.67
C GLU A 34 -2.34 14.35 -9.58
N THR A 35 -3.38 13.50 -9.62
CA THR A 35 -4.48 13.64 -10.59
C THR A 35 -5.59 14.57 -10.13
N ILE A 36 -5.92 14.57 -8.85
CA ILE A 36 -7.05 15.36 -8.30
C ILE A 36 -6.55 16.68 -7.72
N ASN A 37 -5.46 16.64 -6.95
CA ASN A 37 -4.96 17.81 -6.24
C ASN A 37 -3.80 18.51 -6.97
N HIS A 38 -3.22 17.88 -8.00
CA HIS A 38 -2.02 18.34 -8.71
C HIS A 38 -0.83 18.62 -7.78
N TRP A 39 -0.70 17.82 -6.72
CA TRP A 39 0.39 17.93 -5.76
C TRP A 39 1.65 17.27 -6.29
N ASN A 40 2.78 17.95 -6.13
CA ASN A 40 4.10 17.34 -6.24
C ASN A 40 4.46 16.59 -4.95
N ASP A 41 5.56 15.84 -4.99
CA ASP A 41 6.10 15.05 -3.88
C ASP A 41 6.27 15.83 -2.59
N GLN A 42 6.73 17.08 -2.69
CA GLN A 42 6.97 17.91 -1.52
C GLN A 42 5.65 18.33 -0.85
N THR A 43 4.65 18.71 -1.65
CA THR A 43 3.32 19.04 -1.15
C THR A 43 2.64 17.81 -0.57
N LEU A 44 2.75 16.65 -1.23
CA LEU A 44 2.22 15.38 -0.72
C LEU A 44 2.87 14.99 0.61
N LEU A 45 4.20 15.07 0.72
CA LEU A 45 4.91 14.80 1.97
C LEU A 45 4.42 15.70 3.11
N ASN A 46 4.12 16.96 2.81
CA ASN A 46 3.59 17.90 3.79
C ASN A 46 2.13 17.64 4.16
N GLY A 47 1.31 17.19 3.21
CA GLY A 47 -0.12 16.95 3.38
C GLY A 47 -0.52 15.52 3.72
N ILE A 48 0.42 14.56 3.79
CA ILE A 48 0.09 13.13 3.89
C ILE A 48 -0.78 12.78 5.11
N SER A 49 -0.70 13.54 6.21
CA SER A 49 -1.57 13.35 7.38
C SER A 49 -3.07 13.42 7.06
N GLN A 50 -3.47 14.11 6.00
CA GLN A 50 -4.87 14.22 5.58
C GLN A 50 -5.47 12.89 5.12
N PHE A 51 -4.62 11.93 4.75
CA PHE A 51 -5.01 10.60 4.28
C PHE A 51 -4.83 9.51 5.36
N LEU A 52 -4.28 9.87 6.52
CA LEU A 52 -4.06 8.94 7.62
C LEU A 52 -5.19 9.06 8.65
N ARG A 53 -5.54 7.93 9.27
CA ARG A 53 -6.55 7.82 10.32
C ARG A 53 -6.00 6.97 11.46
N ASP A 54 -6.64 7.04 12.62
CA ASP A 54 -6.40 6.19 13.79
C ASP A 54 -4.90 5.98 14.09
N THR A 55 -4.48 4.72 14.21
CA THR A 55 -3.11 4.30 14.51
C THR A 55 -2.08 4.90 13.55
N ALA A 56 -2.42 5.01 12.27
CA ALA A 56 -1.50 5.58 11.28
C ALA A 56 -1.29 7.08 11.46
N LEU A 57 -2.36 7.82 11.79
CA LEU A 57 -2.25 9.25 12.06
C LEU A 57 -1.48 9.52 13.34
N GLU A 58 -1.73 8.74 14.40
CA GLU A 58 -1.01 8.86 15.66
C GLU A 58 0.49 8.60 15.48
N TRP A 59 0.84 7.52 14.77
CA TRP A 59 2.22 7.22 14.41
C TRP A 59 2.88 8.37 13.64
N TYR A 60 2.16 8.97 12.67
CA TYR A 60 2.70 10.06 11.89
C TYR A 60 2.98 11.31 12.73
N CYS A 61 2.10 11.62 13.70
CA CYS A 61 2.32 12.71 14.64
C CYS A 61 3.61 12.50 15.44
N GLN A 62 3.86 11.27 15.92
CA GLN A 62 5.10 10.93 16.63
C GLN A 62 6.33 11.05 15.71
N LEU A 63 6.22 10.60 14.46
CA LEU A 63 7.29 10.72 13.46
C LEU A 63 7.63 12.20 13.19
N ARG A 64 6.62 13.07 13.09
CA ARG A 64 6.80 14.52 12.84
C ARG A 64 7.54 15.24 13.96
N THR A 65 7.37 14.81 15.20
CA THR A 65 8.08 15.36 16.36
C THR A 65 9.45 14.73 16.60
N SER A 66 9.77 13.65 15.88
CA SER A 66 11.04 12.95 16.01
C SER A 66 12.14 13.56 15.13
N ASN A 67 13.40 13.27 15.48
CA ASN A 67 14.57 13.61 14.65
C ASN A 67 14.63 12.81 13.34
N ARG A 68 13.70 11.88 13.10
CA ARG A 68 13.65 11.01 11.90
C ARG A 68 12.62 11.48 10.88
N ARG A 69 12.27 12.77 10.89
CA ARG A 69 11.31 13.34 9.93
C ARG A 69 11.85 13.18 8.49
N PRO A 70 11.10 12.52 7.60
CA PRO A 70 11.50 12.40 6.20
C PRO A 70 11.53 13.77 5.53
N GLN A 71 12.57 13.99 4.71
CA GLN A 71 12.77 15.20 3.91
C GLN A 71 12.30 15.01 2.47
N ALA A 72 12.24 13.76 2.00
CA ALA A 72 11.75 13.39 0.69
C ALA A 72 10.61 12.37 0.76
N TRP A 73 9.75 12.34 -0.27
CA TRP A 73 8.66 11.37 -0.36
C TRP A 73 9.16 9.92 -0.40
N THR A 74 10.29 9.68 -1.07
CA THR A 74 10.96 8.37 -1.13
C THR A 74 11.41 7.88 0.25
N GLU A 75 11.93 8.78 1.09
CA GLU A 75 12.28 8.46 2.48
C GLU A 75 11.03 8.14 3.31
N PHE A 76 9.96 8.91 3.13
CA PHE A 76 8.68 8.63 3.78
C PHE A 76 8.15 7.24 3.41
N ILE A 77 8.19 6.85 2.13
CA ILE A 77 7.80 5.50 1.68
C ILE A 77 8.58 4.43 2.46
N GLY A 78 9.91 4.56 2.56
CA GLY A 78 10.73 3.60 3.28
C GLY A 78 10.35 3.48 4.76
N ILE A 79 10.19 4.62 5.44
CA ILE A 79 9.82 4.70 6.85
C ILE A 79 8.40 4.12 7.09
N PHE A 80 7.45 4.48 6.24
CA PHE A 80 6.05 4.04 6.30
C PHE A 80 5.94 2.53 6.11
N LEU A 81 6.60 1.99 5.08
CA LEU A 81 6.60 0.55 4.83
C LEU A 81 7.28 -0.21 5.97
N ASN A 82 8.36 0.32 6.55
CA ASN A 82 9.00 -0.33 7.70
C ASN A 82 8.11 -0.35 8.95
N GLN A 83 7.31 0.69 9.18
CA GLN A 83 6.34 0.72 10.28
C GLN A 83 5.18 -0.27 10.07
N PHE A 84 4.55 -0.23 8.90
CA PHE A 84 3.27 -0.91 8.66
C PHE A 84 3.40 -2.28 7.97
N ASN A 85 4.61 -2.68 7.53
CA ASN A 85 4.95 -4.07 7.21
C ASN A 85 5.63 -4.77 8.39
N SER A 86 4.93 -4.83 9.53
CA SER A 86 5.47 -5.46 10.74
C SER A 86 5.83 -6.95 10.54
N PRO A 87 6.74 -7.52 11.36
CA PRO A 87 7.04 -8.96 11.34
C PRO A 87 5.80 -9.85 11.50
N MET A 88 4.79 -9.41 12.26
CA MET A 88 3.53 -10.14 12.40
C MET A 88 2.74 -10.18 11.08
N ARG A 89 2.75 -9.08 10.32
CA ARG A 89 2.16 -9.05 8.98
C ARG A 89 2.90 -10.02 8.05
N ARG A 90 4.23 -10.00 8.08
CA ARG A 90 5.06 -10.94 7.30
C ARG A 90 4.77 -12.40 7.65
N ALA A 91 4.63 -12.71 8.93
CA ALA A 91 4.27 -14.06 9.38
C ALA A 91 2.87 -14.48 8.92
N ARG A 92 1.89 -13.56 8.93
CA ARG A 92 0.55 -13.82 8.41
C ARG A 92 0.56 -14.02 6.89
N GLN A 93 1.31 -13.19 6.16
CA GLN A 93 1.46 -13.32 4.73
C GLN A 93 2.09 -14.67 4.37
N GLU A 94 3.15 -15.08 5.06
CA GLU A 94 3.79 -16.38 4.90
C GLU A 94 2.77 -17.52 5.06
N GLN A 95 1.92 -17.43 6.08
CA GLN A 95 0.84 -18.40 6.31
C GLN A 95 -0.22 -18.36 5.19
N GLN A 96 -0.58 -17.18 4.70
CA GLN A 96 -1.51 -17.02 3.57
C GLN A 96 -0.94 -17.62 2.29
N TRP A 97 0.35 -17.46 2.04
CA TRP A 97 1.04 -18.06 0.90
C TRP A 97 1.03 -19.58 0.97
N LYS A 98 1.42 -20.16 2.12
CA LYS A 98 1.41 -21.61 2.33
C LYS A 98 0.03 -22.23 2.14
N ASN A 99 -1.02 -21.48 2.47
CA ASN A 99 -2.40 -21.93 2.34
C ASN A 99 -3.07 -21.43 1.05
N CYS A 100 -2.33 -20.76 0.16
CA CYS A 100 -2.89 -20.16 -1.04
C CYS A 100 -3.23 -21.26 -2.05
N LYS A 101 -4.49 -21.68 -2.05
CA LYS A 101 -5.08 -22.56 -3.06
C LYS A 101 -6.16 -21.80 -3.81
N GLN A 102 -6.44 -22.24 -5.03
CA GLN A 102 -7.61 -21.74 -5.76
C GLN A 102 -8.87 -22.17 -5.01
N GLU A 103 -9.76 -21.22 -4.74
CA GLU A 103 -11.04 -21.50 -4.08
C GLU A 103 -12.02 -22.16 -5.06
N GLU A 104 -13.01 -22.91 -4.55
CA GLU A 104 -13.95 -23.68 -5.38
C GLU A 104 -14.76 -22.82 -6.37
N ASN A 105 -15.02 -21.56 -6.02
CA ASN A 105 -15.77 -20.60 -6.82
C ASN A 105 -14.90 -19.51 -7.47
N GLU A 106 -13.57 -19.63 -7.39
CA GLU A 106 -12.63 -18.65 -7.93
C GLU A 106 -12.18 -19.06 -9.33
N THR A 107 -12.21 -18.13 -10.28
CA THR A 107 -11.64 -18.37 -11.62
C THR A 107 -10.11 -18.42 -11.56
N ILE A 108 -9.49 -19.09 -12.53
CA ILE A 108 -8.02 -19.16 -12.63
C ILE A 108 -7.40 -17.75 -12.69
N ASN A 109 -8.05 -16.81 -13.37
CA ASN A 109 -7.55 -15.44 -13.47
C ASN A 109 -7.60 -14.70 -12.12
N GLU A 110 -8.69 -14.82 -11.38
CA GLU A 110 -8.80 -14.24 -10.02
C GLU A 110 -7.75 -14.84 -9.09
N PHE A 111 -7.56 -16.16 -9.16
CA PHE A 111 -6.53 -16.85 -8.39
C PHE A 111 -5.12 -16.34 -8.71
N ILE A 112 -4.76 -16.24 -10.00
CA ILE A 112 -3.44 -15.74 -10.42
C ILE A 112 -3.23 -14.30 -9.96
N VAL A 113 -4.24 -13.45 -10.07
CA VAL A 113 -4.16 -12.04 -9.62
C VAL A 113 -3.92 -11.99 -8.10
N ARG A 114 -4.66 -12.78 -7.32
CA ARG A 114 -4.50 -12.86 -5.87
C ARG A 114 -3.13 -13.42 -5.46
N LEU A 115 -2.67 -14.46 -6.14
CA LEU A 115 -1.36 -15.09 -5.92
C LEU A 115 -0.21 -14.10 -6.19
N ARG A 116 -0.28 -13.37 -7.31
CA ARG A 116 0.70 -12.31 -7.64
C ARG A 116 0.68 -11.18 -6.62
N ALA A 117 -0.50 -10.76 -6.17
CA ALA A 117 -0.62 -9.73 -5.16
C ALA A 117 0.05 -10.15 -3.83
N LEU A 118 -0.18 -11.40 -3.39
CA LEU A 118 0.48 -11.97 -2.22
C LEU A 118 2.01 -12.02 -2.40
N TRP A 119 2.47 -12.44 -3.58
CA TRP A 119 3.90 -12.54 -3.90
C TRP A 119 4.60 -11.18 -3.85
N GLN A 120 4.08 -10.17 -4.57
CA GLN A 120 4.68 -8.84 -4.60
C GLN A 120 4.67 -8.17 -3.22
N GLU A 121 3.70 -8.49 -2.38
CA GLU A 121 3.65 -7.95 -1.02
C GLU A 121 4.76 -8.54 -0.13
N GLN A 122 5.06 -9.85 -0.27
CA GLN A 122 6.13 -10.52 0.48
C GLN A 122 7.53 -10.26 -0.08
N LYS A 123 7.63 -10.29 -1.41
CA LYS A 123 8.87 -10.31 -2.18
C LYS A 123 8.88 -9.15 -3.19
N PRO A 124 8.85 -7.89 -2.70
CA PRO A 124 8.71 -6.70 -3.56
C PRO A 124 9.86 -6.48 -4.54
N ASN A 125 10.98 -7.19 -4.36
CA ASN A 125 12.16 -7.09 -5.20
C ASN A 125 12.33 -8.31 -6.14
N GLU A 126 11.44 -9.30 -6.05
CA GLU A 126 11.49 -10.50 -6.88
C GLU A 126 10.61 -10.31 -8.14
N THR A 127 11.03 -10.94 -9.24
CA THR A 127 10.38 -10.79 -10.55
C THR A 127 9.27 -11.82 -10.76
N GLU A 128 8.52 -11.69 -11.87
CA GLU A 128 7.57 -12.72 -12.30
C GLU A 128 8.27 -14.07 -12.57
N ASP A 129 9.49 -14.05 -13.10
CA ASP A 129 10.28 -15.28 -13.31
C ASP A 129 10.60 -15.96 -11.98
N ASP A 130 10.87 -15.18 -10.93
CA ASP A 130 11.11 -15.72 -9.59
C ASP A 130 9.84 -16.32 -8.99
N LEU A 131 8.68 -15.70 -9.24
CA LEU A 131 7.38 -16.29 -8.88
C LEU A 131 7.18 -17.64 -9.59
N ILE A 132 7.38 -17.69 -10.91
CA ILE A 132 7.21 -18.93 -11.69
C ILE A 132 8.15 -20.03 -11.17
N ARG A 133 9.40 -19.70 -10.85
CA ARG A 133 10.35 -20.65 -10.23
C ARG A 133 9.89 -21.20 -8.88
N HIS A 134 9.14 -20.43 -8.09
CA HIS A 134 8.61 -20.89 -6.81
C HIS A 134 7.33 -21.73 -6.95
N LEU A 135 6.67 -21.70 -8.10
CA LEU A 135 5.45 -22.47 -8.38
C LEU A 135 5.73 -23.82 -9.06
N MET A 136 6.92 -24.01 -9.61
CA MET A 136 7.39 -25.27 -10.21
C MET A 136 8.07 -26.17 -9.17
#